data_AF-A0A516KJK7-F1
#
_entry.id   AF-A0A516KJK7-F1
#
_cell.length_a   1.000
_cell.length_b   1.000
_cell.length_c   1.000
_cell.angle_alpha   90.00
_cell.angle_beta   90.00
_cell.angle_gamma   90.00
#
_symmetry.space_group_name_H-M   'P 1'
#
loop_
_entity.id
_entity.type
_entity.pdbx_description
1 polymer ?
#
loop_
_entity_poly.entity_id
_entity_poly.type
_entity_poly.pdbx_seq_one_letter_code
_entity_poly.pdbx_strand_id
1 'polypeptide(L)' 'MHKNETEDIYESLPSLLLRATLPKSEEEYRELTASIFQQKTGVTVKQIHHTSHMLHWDNPEVVIREIRERW' A
#
# COMPACT_ATOMS: atom_id res chain seq x y z
N MET A 1 17.73 -14.10 15.92
CA MET A 1 17.49 -13.65 14.53
C MET A 1 15.99 -13.76 14.30
N HIS A 2 15.25 -12.66 14.38
CA HIS A 2 13.80 -12.66 14.19
C HIS A 2 13.50 -13.16 12.77
N LYS A 3 12.67 -14.20 12.66
CA LYS A 3 12.43 -14.91 11.40
C LYS A 3 11.49 -14.13 10.46
N ASN A 4 10.73 -13.18 11.01
CA ASN A 4 9.88 -12.21 10.32
C ASN A 4 9.70 -10.99 11.23
N GLU A 5 10.61 -10.01 11.21
CA GLU A 5 10.39 -8.74 11.96
C GLU A 5 9.12 -8.03 11.47
N THR A 6 8.69 -8.31 10.24
CA THR A 6 7.51 -7.71 9.64
C THR A 6 6.18 -8.33 10.09
N GLU A 7 6.11 -9.60 10.52
CA GLU A 7 4.82 -10.21 10.90
C GLU A 7 4.24 -9.57 12.18
N ASP A 8 5.08 -9.22 13.16
CA ASP A 8 4.61 -8.72 14.46
C ASP A 8 4.34 -7.20 14.47
N ILE A 9 4.94 -6.42 13.56
CA ILE A 9 4.88 -4.95 13.63
C ILE A 9 3.70 -4.38 12.82
N TYR A 10 3.28 -5.06 11.74
CA TYR A 10 2.22 -4.53 10.86
C TYR A 10 0.83 -4.50 11.52
N GLU A 11 0.58 -5.33 12.53
CA GLU A 11 -0.71 -5.33 13.24
C GLU A 11 -0.89 -4.11 14.15
N SER A 12 0.19 -3.42 14.53
CA SER A 12 0.16 -2.37 15.57
C SER A 12 0.37 -0.94 15.06
N LEU A 13 0.79 -0.76 13.79
CA LEU A 13 1.08 0.56 13.24
C LEU A 13 -0.14 1.17 12.54
N PRO A 14 -0.51 2.43 12.82
CA PRO A 14 -1.49 3.15 12.02
C PRO A 14 -0.91 3.34 10.61
N SER A 15 -1.32 2.45 9.71
CA SER A 15 -0.73 2.33 8.38
C SER A 15 -1.77 2.66 7.31
N LEU A 16 -1.29 3.11 6.14
CA LEU A 16 -2.04 3.27 4.91
C LEU A 16 -1.27 2.59 3.80
N LEU A 17 -1.93 1.76 2.99
CA LEU A 17 -1.33 1.20 1.78
C LEU A 17 -1.83 1.95 0.55
N LEU A 18 -0.92 2.62 -0.17
CA LEU A 18 -1.19 3.16 -1.50
C LEU A 18 -0.87 2.10 -2.56
N ARG A 19 -1.89 1.67 -3.32
CA ARG A 19 -1.78 0.61 -4.32
C ARG A 19 -1.82 1.19 -5.74
N ALA A 20 -0.79 0.94 -6.51
CA ALA A 20 -0.72 1.24 -7.94
C ALA A 20 -1.68 0.39 -8.78
N THR A 21 -2.13 0.92 -9.93
CA THR A 21 -3.04 0.21 -10.86
C THR A 21 -2.39 -0.17 -12.20
N LEU A 22 -1.08 0.06 -12.36
CA LEU A 22 -0.32 -0.34 -13.57
C LEU A 22 0.84 -1.28 -13.21
N PRO A 23 1.16 -2.25 -14.09
CA PRO A 23 0.45 -2.58 -15.34
C PRO A 23 -0.88 -3.30 -15.06
N LYS A 24 -1.88 -3.11 -15.95
CA LYS A 24 -3.21 -3.73 -15.81
C LYS A 24 -3.18 -5.25 -15.78
N SER A 25 -2.18 -5.87 -16.40
CA SER A 25 -1.97 -7.32 -16.40
C SER A 25 -1.75 -7.91 -15.02
N GLU A 26 -1.39 -7.08 -14.02
CA GLU A 26 -1.14 -7.49 -12.65
C GLU A 26 -2.27 -7.10 -11.68
N GLU A 27 -3.37 -6.53 -12.18
CA GLU A 27 -4.43 -5.98 -11.32
C GLU A 27 -5.03 -7.05 -10.40
N GLU A 28 -5.33 -8.25 -10.93
CA GLU A 28 -5.89 -9.36 -10.15
C GLU A 28 -4.95 -9.80 -9.02
N TYR A 29 -3.65 -9.91 -9.32
CA TYR A 29 -2.64 -10.27 -8.32
C TYR A 29 -2.52 -9.19 -7.24
N ARG A 30 -2.46 -7.92 -7.64
CA ARG A 30 -2.36 -6.77 -6.72
C ARG A 30 -3.60 -6.65 -5.85
N GLU A 31 -4.77 -6.92 -6.40
CA GLU A 31 -6.03 -6.94 -5.66
C GLU A 31 -6.06 -8.07 -4.63
N LEU A 32 -5.66 -9.29 -5.02
CA LEU A 32 -5.56 -10.41 -4.11
C LEU A 32 -4.60 -10.12 -2.94
N THR A 33 -3.38 -9.68 -3.24
CA THR A 33 -2.36 -9.40 -2.21
C THR A 33 -2.78 -8.25 -1.29
N ALA A 34 -3.33 -7.17 -1.85
CA ALA A 34 -3.80 -6.03 -1.05
C ALA A 34 -4.99 -6.40 -0.17
N SER A 35 -5.89 -7.26 -0.65
CA SER A 35 -7.04 -7.75 0.12
C SER A 35 -6.59 -8.61 1.30
N ILE A 36 -5.61 -9.51 1.09
CA ILE A 36 -5.02 -10.31 2.17
C ILE A 36 -4.36 -9.40 3.20
N PHE A 37 -3.59 -8.41 2.76
CA PHE A 37 -2.95 -7.44 3.65
C PHE A 37 -3.99 -6.67 4.48
N GLN A 38 -5.04 -6.14 3.83
CA GLN A 38 -6.13 -5.43 4.48
C GLN A 38 -6.86 -6.32 5.51
N GLN A 39 -7.15 -7.58 5.17
CA GLN A 39 -7.81 -8.53 6.08
C GLN A 39 -6.96 -8.86 7.30
N LYS A 40 -5.65 -9.03 7.13
CA LYS A 40 -4.74 -9.37 8.23
C LYS A 40 -4.43 -8.20 9.16
N THR A 41 -4.37 -6.98 8.63
CA THR A 41 -3.88 -5.80 9.36
C THR A 41 -4.98 -4.80 9.73
N GLY A 42 -6.16 -4.88 9.11
CA GLY A 42 -7.21 -3.86 9.22
C GLY A 42 -6.87 -2.53 8.56
N VAL A 43 -5.73 -2.44 7.86
CA VAL A 43 -5.21 -1.21 7.25
C VAL A 43 -6.07 -0.75 6.07
N THR A 44 -6.22 0.56 5.92
CA THR A 44 -6.86 1.13 4.74
C THR A 44 -5.96 0.95 3.51
N VAL A 45 -6.54 0.42 2.43
CA VAL A 45 -5.91 0.34 1.11
C VAL A 45 -6.56 1.37 0.19
N LYS A 46 -5.75 2.22 -0.44
CA LYS A 46 -6.20 3.23 -1.40
C LYS A 46 -5.56 2.98 -2.76
N GLN A 47 -6.40 2.77 -3.78
CA GLN A 47 -5.93 2.67 -5.16
C GLN A 47 -5.53 4.04 -5.69
N ILE A 48 -4.36 4.13 -6.30
CA ILE A 48 -3.87 5.30 -7.01
C ILE A 48 -3.85 4.96 -8.50
N HIS A 49 -4.83 5.50 -9.21
CA HIS A 49 -5.00 5.21 -10.62
C HIS A 49 -3.86 5.81 -11.47
N HIS A 50 -3.58 5.13 -12.58
CA HIS A 50 -2.58 5.54 -13.58
C HIS A 50 -1.14 5.61 -13.06
N THR A 51 -0.83 4.95 -11.94
CA THR A 51 0.54 4.83 -11.43
C THR A 51 1.04 3.39 -11.51
N SER A 52 2.34 3.26 -11.74
CA SER A 52 3.11 2.02 -11.64
C SER A 52 3.58 1.78 -10.20
N HIS A 53 4.45 0.78 -10.01
CA HIS A 53 5.13 0.58 -8.72
C HIS A 53 5.98 1.80 -8.28
N MET A 54 6.34 2.68 -9.22
CA MET A 54 7.01 3.96 -8.94
C MET A 54 6.00 5.07 -8.63
N LEU A 55 5.04 4.81 -7.73
CA LEU A 55 3.94 5.72 -7.42
C LEU A 55 4.40 7.12 -6.99
N HIS A 56 5.50 7.20 -6.23
CA HIS A 56 6.11 8.47 -5.81
C HIS A 56 6.72 9.27 -6.97
N TRP A 57 7.02 8.63 -8.09
CA TRP A 57 7.50 9.27 -9.30
C TRP A 57 6.33 9.63 -10.23
N ASP A 58 5.37 8.73 -10.38
CA ASP A 58 4.22 8.90 -11.28
C ASP A 58 3.23 9.95 -10.75
N ASN A 59 3.03 10.02 -9.44
CA ASN A 59 2.14 10.99 -8.78
C ASN A 59 2.69 11.38 -7.39
N PRO A 60 3.76 12.19 -7.33
CA PRO A 60 4.37 12.62 -6.07
C PRO A 60 3.39 13.36 -5.15
N GLU A 61 2.48 14.15 -5.73
CA GLU A 61 1.51 14.96 -4.97
C GLU A 61 0.56 14.11 -4.13
N VAL A 62 0.13 12.95 -4.64
CA VAL A 62 -0.65 11.98 -3.86
C VAL A 62 0.14 11.54 -2.63
N VAL A 63 1.42 11.20 -2.77
CA VAL A 63 2.23 10.71 -1.65
C VAL A 63 2.45 11.82 -0.63
N ILE A 64 2.83 13.01 -1.09
CA ILE A 64 3.06 14.18 -0.24
C ILE A 64 1.81 14.53 0.56
N ARG A 65 0.63 14.51 -0.08
CA ARG A 65 -0.63 14.80 0.60
C ARG A 65 -0.93 13.78 1.69
N GLU A 66 -0.84 12.49 1.40
CA GLU A 66 -1.17 11.44 2.39
C GLU A 66 -0.23 11.45 3.59
N ILE A 67 1.03 11.85 3.39
CA ILE A 67 2.00 12.08 4.47
C ILE A 67 1.58 13.28 5.32
N ARG A 68 1.31 14.45 4.70
CA ARG A 68 0.92 15.68 5.41
C ARG A 68 -0.41 15.56 6.18
N GLU A 69 -1.33 14.73 5.71
CA GLU A 69 -2.62 14.53 6.37
C GLU A 69 -2.53 13.58 7.57
N ARG A 70 -1.40 12.88 7.77
CA ARG A 70 -1.23 11.86 8.82
C ARG A 70 -0.11 12.16 9.82
N TRP A 71 0.73 13.14 9.54
CA TRP A 71 1.89 13.56 10.34
C TRP A 71 1.96 15.08 10.40
#